data_AF-A0A099PB76-F1
#
_entry.id   AF-A0A099PB76-F1
#
_cell.length_a   1.000
_cell.length_b   1.000
_cell.length_c   1.000
_cell.angle_alpha   90.00
_cell.angle_beta   90.00
_cell.angle_gamma   90.00
#
_symmetry.space_group_name_H-M   'P 1'
#
loop_
_entity.id
_entity.type
_entity.pdbx_description
1 polymer ?
#
loop_
_entity_poly.entity_id
_entity_poly.type
_entity_poly.pdbx_seq_one_letter_code
_entity_poly.pdbx_strand_id
1 'polypeptide(L)'
;MIPFGLSKEQFQARYRRCLERTSQHLIDELRELFSISVPNSVKDAEVQIFLGEDGLDIPTAWIYYRGENNKVDHSDPSIFPGRAMELSVGLENMEPFDERYFSDEEFNGLTLAANTIKYWFAECWWKAGGWSYAVPAKVWVHDGFGDGKAVELSENR
;
A
#
# COMPACT_ATOMS: atom_id res chain seq x y z
N MET A 1 -21.03 -10.04 15.90
CA MET A 1 -21.78 -8.87 16.47
C MET A 1 -21.41 -7.65 15.64
N ILE A 2 -22.32 -6.70 15.34
CA ILE A 2 -21.93 -5.49 14.59
C ILE A 2 -21.34 -4.46 15.56
N PRO A 3 -20.04 -4.13 15.51
CA PRO A 3 -19.45 -3.20 16.46
C PRO A 3 -20.05 -1.80 16.26
N PHE A 4 -20.67 -1.27 17.33
CA PHE A 4 -21.32 0.04 17.36
C PHE A 4 -22.41 0.26 16.30
N GLY A 5 -22.96 -0.81 15.72
CA GLY A 5 -24.02 -0.73 14.72
C GLY A 5 -23.59 -0.25 13.32
N LEU A 6 -22.29 -0.14 13.02
CA LEU A 6 -21.84 0.15 11.64
C LEU A 6 -21.85 -1.11 10.77
N SER A 7 -22.52 -1.06 9.61
CA SER A 7 -22.38 -2.12 8.60
C SER A 7 -20.95 -2.20 8.05
N LYS A 8 -20.61 -3.30 7.37
CA LYS A 8 -19.30 -3.47 6.73
C LYS A 8 -19.02 -2.35 5.72
N GLU A 9 -20.03 -1.97 4.94
CA GLU A 9 -19.95 -0.88 3.95
C GLU A 9 -19.73 0.47 4.62
N GLN A 10 -20.40 0.73 5.76
CA GLN A 10 -20.22 1.96 6.52
C GLN A 10 -18.82 2.06 7.15
N PHE A 11 -18.31 0.93 7.67
CA PHE A 11 -16.93 0.84 8.15
C PHE A 11 -15.93 1.11 7.03
N GLN A 12 -16.06 0.44 5.88
CA GLN A 12 -15.19 0.67 4.72
C GLN A 12 -15.25 2.12 4.24
N ALA A 13 -16.43 2.71 4.17
CA ALA A 13 -16.59 4.10 3.76
C ALA A 13 -15.94 5.08 4.76
N ARG A 14 -16.04 4.80 6.07
CA ARG A 14 -15.36 5.57 7.11
C ARG A 14 -13.84 5.43 7.00
N TYR A 15 -13.34 4.21 6.88
CA TYR A 15 -11.91 3.92 6.72
C TYR A 15 -11.34 4.60 5.48
N ARG A 16 -12.01 4.45 4.33
CA ARG A 16 -11.66 5.13 3.09
C ARG A 16 -11.63 6.64 3.25
N ARG A 17 -12.59 7.25 3.94
CA ARG A 17 -12.59 8.71 4.18
C ARG A 17 -11.36 9.16 4.97
N CYS A 18 -10.87 8.37 5.91
CA CYS A 18 -9.63 8.67 6.62
C CYS A 18 -8.43 8.63 5.66
N LEU A 19 -8.33 7.60 4.81
CA LEU A 19 -7.29 7.50 3.79
C LEU A 19 -7.33 8.69 2.81
N GLU A 20 -8.51 9.09 2.35
CA GLU A 20 -8.66 10.18 1.38
C GLU A 20 -8.13 11.53 1.89
N ARG A 21 -8.03 11.73 3.21
CA ARG A 21 -7.43 12.94 3.81
C ARG A 21 -5.93 13.05 3.55
N THR A 22 -5.27 11.92 3.28
CA THR A 22 -3.83 11.85 3.02
C THR A 22 -3.50 11.51 1.56
N SER A 23 -4.51 11.31 0.69
CA SER A 23 -4.31 11.02 -0.74
C SER A 23 -3.32 11.97 -1.42
N GLN A 24 -3.40 13.28 -1.12
CA GLN A 24 -2.51 14.26 -1.74
C GLN A 24 -1.04 14.04 -1.35
N HIS A 25 -0.78 13.74 -0.07
CA HIS A 25 0.57 13.43 0.42
C HIS A 25 1.15 12.23 -0.31
N LEU A 26 0.43 11.11 -0.34
CA LEU A 26 0.88 9.90 -1.03
C LEU A 26 1.07 10.14 -2.54
N ILE A 27 0.19 10.91 -3.19
CA ILE A 27 0.33 11.23 -4.62
C ILE A 27 1.63 12.00 -4.89
N ASP A 28 1.99 12.94 -4.02
CA ASP A 28 3.20 13.74 -4.19
C ASP A 28 4.47 12.92 -3.89
N GLU A 29 4.46 12.09 -2.84
CA GLU A 29 5.51 11.09 -2.56
C GLU A 29 5.75 10.17 -3.77
N LEU A 30 4.68 9.66 -4.38
CA LEU A 30 4.78 8.79 -5.55
C LEU A 30 5.33 9.53 -6.77
N ARG A 31 5.01 10.82 -6.95
CA ARG A 31 5.61 11.62 -8.03
C ARG A 31 7.11 11.81 -7.83
N GLU A 32 7.55 12.02 -6.60
CA GLU A 32 8.97 12.07 -6.27
C GLU A 32 9.65 10.74 -6.59
N LEU A 33 9.06 9.61 -6.17
CA LEU A 33 9.54 8.28 -6.54
C LEU A 33 9.63 8.09 -8.06
N PHE A 34 8.62 8.52 -8.82
CA PHE A 34 8.58 8.38 -10.27
C PHE A 34 9.61 9.25 -11.01
N SER A 35 10.15 10.27 -10.34
CA SER A 35 11.23 11.09 -10.88
C SER A 35 12.60 10.41 -10.81
N ILE A 36 12.74 9.35 -10.00
CA ILE A 36 13.98 8.58 -9.87
C ILE A 36 14.12 7.63 -11.06
N SER A 37 15.28 7.66 -11.72
CA SER A 37 15.55 6.77 -12.84
C SER A 37 15.62 5.30 -12.38
N VAL A 38 14.85 4.44 -13.05
CA VAL A 38 14.90 2.99 -12.85
C VAL A 38 15.86 2.39 -13.89
N PRO A 39 16.96 1.75 -13.49
CA PRO A 39 17.90 1.15 -14.43
C PRO A 39 17.30 -0.10 -15.09
N ASN A 40 17.67 -0.35 -16.36
CA ASN A 40 17.21 -1.50 -17.15
C ASN A 40 17.50 -2.89 -16.54
N SER A 41 18.37 -2.95 -15.53
CA SER A 41 18.65 -4.17 -14.76
C SER A 41 17.50 -4.57 -13.83
N VAL A 42 16.63 -3.62 -13.45
CA VAL A 42 15.39 -3.89 -12.71
C VAL A 42 14.34 -4.39 -13.69
N LYS A 43 13.64 -5.47 -13.31
CA LYS A 43 12.65 -6.16 -14.13
C LYS A 43 11.22 -5.85 -13.70
N ASP A 44 10.99 -5.75 -12.40
CA ASP A 44 9.69 -5.49 -11.82
C ASP A 44 9.83 -4.83 -10.45
N ALA A 45 8.73 -4.25 -9.98
CA ALA A 45 8.58 -3.76 -8.63
C ALA A 45 7.33 -4.35 -7.97
N GLU A 46 7.37 -4.49 -6.65
CA GLU A 46 6.19 -4.81 -5.87
C GLU A 46 6.07 -3.88 -4.68
N VAL A 47 4.86 -3.41 -4.44
CA VAL A 47 4.50 -2.69 -3.22
C VAL A 47 3.81 -3.66 -2.28
N GLN A 48 4.28 -3.71 -1.04
CA GLN A 48 3.65 -4.46 0.04
C GLN A 48 3.14 -3.47 1.08
N ILE A 49 1.85 -3.57 1.40
CA ILE A 49 1.23 -2.82 2.50
C ILE A 49 1.21 -3.72 3.73
N PHE A 50 1.80 -3.25 4.83
CA PHE A 50 1.82 -3.95 6.10
C PHE A 50 0.72 -3.40 7.00
N LEU A 51 -0.06 -4.31 7.57
CA LEU A 51 -1.04 -4.03 8.62
C LEU A 51 -0.59 -4.74 9.88
N GLY A 52 -0.80 -4.13 11.04
CA GLY A 52 -0.62 -4.82 12.33
C GLY A 52 -1.53 -6.04 12.40
N GLU A 53 -1.07 -7.08 13.10
CA GLU A 53 -1.82 -8.34 13.26
C GLU A 53 -3.19 -8.12 13.95
N ASP A 54 -3.31 -7.07 14.75
CA ASP A 54 -4.52 -6.65 15.45
C ASP A 54 -5.30 -5.54 14.71
N GLY A 55 -4.77 -5.02 13.60
CA GLY A 55 -5.33 -3.91 12.83
C GLY A 55 -5.25 -2.54 13.52
N LEU A 56 -4.55 -2.43 14.65
CA LEU A 56 -4.40 -1.20 15.43
C LEU A 56 -3.15 -0.42 15.07
N ASP A 57 -2.13 -1.10 14.54
CA ASP A 57 -0.92 -0.44 14.05
C ASP A 57 -1.20 0.44 12.84
N ILE A 58 -0.40 1.50 12.72
CA ILE A 58 -0.43 2.40 11.57
C ILE A 58 0.06 1.62 10.34
N PRO A 59 -0.73 1.53 9.26
CA PRO A 59 -0.29 0.84 8.05
C PRO A 59 0.98 1.48 7.47
N THR A 60 1.92 0.65 7.04
CA THR A 60 3.12 1.09 6.31
C THR A 60 3.14 0.47 4.92
N ALA A 61 3.89 1.07 3.99
CA ALA A 61 4.05 0.52 2.66
C ALA A 61 5.52 0.54 2.25
N TRP A 62 5.97 -0.54 1.61
CA TRP A 62 7.31 -0.68 1.09
C TRP A 62 7.27 -1.06 -0.37
N ILE A 63 8.16 -0.48 -1.17
CA ILE A 63 8.42 -0.90 -2.55
C ILE A 63 9.72 -1.70 -2.63
N TYR A 64 9.67 -2.80 -3.36
CA TYR A 64 10.78 -3.72 -3.58
C TYR A 64 11.04 -3.85 -5.07
N TYR A 65 12.28 -3.61 -5.49
CA TYR A 65 12.71 -3.75 -6.87
C TYR A 65 13.42 -5.09 -7.08
N ARG A 66 13.05 -5.83 -8.12
CA ARG A 66 13.68 -7.12 -8.45
C ARG A 66 14.41 -7.06 -9.78
N GLY A 67 15.46 -7.85 -9.90
CA GLY A 67 16.19 -8.08 -11.15
C GLY A 67 17.06 -9.33 -11.06
N GLU A 68 17.94 -9.54 -12.04
CA GLU A 68 18.74 -10.77 -12.14
C GLU A 68 19.81 -10.91 -11.05
N ASN A 69 20.38 -9.79 -10.58
CA ASN A 69 21.46 -9.78 -9.60
C ASN A 69 21.11 -8.85 -8.43
N ASN A 70 20.29 -9.32 -7.50
CA ASN A 70 19.90 -8.53 -6.34
C ASN A 70 21.12 -8.17 -5.48
N LYS A 71 21.33 -6.87 -5.27
CA LYS A 71 22.34 -6.28 -4.39
C LYS A 71 21.68 -5.93 -3.06
N VAL A 72 22.46 -5.95 -1.98
CA VAL A 72 22.06 -5.35 -0.68
C VAL A 72 23.06 -4.25 -0.37
N ASP A 73 22.61 -3.00 -0.49
CA ASP A 73 23.40 -1.82 -0.16
C ASP A 73 22.51 -0.72 0.39
N HIS A 74 22.58 -0.52 1.71
CA HIS A 74 21.75 0.45 2.41
C HIS A 74 22.25 1.90 2.23
N SER A 75 23.50 2.08 1.79
CA SER A 75 24.10 3.40 1.62
C SER A 75 23.82 4.03 0.25
N ASP A 76 23.46 3.20 -0.73
CA ASP A 76 23.13 3.62 -2.09
C ASP A 76 21.68 4.15 -2.15
N PRO A 77 21.47 5.45 -2.46
CA PRO A 77 20.13 6.03 -2.50
C PRO A 77 19.40 5.76 -3.83
N SER A 78 20.05 5.13 -4.81
CA SER A 78 19.47 4.87 -6.13
C SER A 78 18.57 3.64 -6.15
N ILE A 79 17.81 3.49 -7.24
CA ILE A 79 17.05 2.27 -7.52
C ILE A 79 17.98 1.25 -8.18
N PHE A 80 18.02 0.03 -7.63
CA PHE A 80 18.77 -1.10 -8.17
C PHE A 80 18.06 -2.43 -7.84
N PRO A 81 18.38 -3.54 -8.53
CA PRO A 81 17.84 -4.85 -8.18
C PRO A 81 18.12 -5.23 -6.73
N GLY A 82 17.09 -5.52 -5.94
CA GLY A 82 17.20 -5.80 -4.50
C GLY A 82 16.98 -4.58 -3.59
N ARG A 83 16.81 -3.38 -4.16
CA ARG A 83 16.46 -2.19 -3.38
C ARG A 83 15.08 -2.34 -2.76
N ALA A 84 14.99 -2.04 -1.46
CA ALA A 84 13.75 -1.88 -0.72
C ALA A 84 13.68 -0.45 -0.16
N MET A 85 12.51 0.19 -0.27
CA MET A 85 12.29 1.55 0.21
C MET A 85 10.94 1.63 0.89
N GLU A 86 10.90 2.25 2.06
CA GLU A 86 9.64 2.64 2.69
C GLU A 86 9.04 3.81 1.90
N LEU A 87 7.73 3.78 1.70
CA LEU A 87 6.96 4.86 1.10
C LEU A 87 6.26 5.65 2.20
N SER A 88 6.42 6.97 2.20
CA SER A 88 5.67 7.81 3.13
C SER A 88 4.19 7.87 2.75
N VAL A 89 3.38 7.03 3.38
CA VAL A 89 1.92 6.95 3.13
C VAL A 89 1.12 8.07 3.81
N GLY A 90 1.73 8.78 4.77
CA GLY A 90 1.10 9.91 5.46
C GLY A 90 -0.05 9.51 6.39
N LEU A 91 0.03 8.33 7.02
CA LEU A 91 -1.02 7.78 7.88
C LEU A 91 -0.75 7.98 9.38
N GLU A 92 0.30 8.72 9.74
CA GLU A 92 0.74 8.91 11.12
C GLU A 92 -0.31 9.61 12.00
N ASN A 93 -1.18 10.41 11.37
CA ASN A 93 -2.26 11.15 12.01
C ASN A 93 -3.65 10.56 11.72
N MET A 94 -3.73 9.33 11.20
CA MET A 94 -5.00 8.66 10.96
C MET A 94 -5.73 8.42 12.28
N GLU A 95 -7.02 8.77 12.34
CA GLU A 95 -7.84 8.51 13.53
C GLU A 95 -7.88 7.00 13.82
N PRO A 96 -7.60 6.58 15.07
CA PRO A 96 -7.62 5.16 15.42
C PRO A 96 -9.04 4.60 15.32
N PHE A 97 -9.13 3.36 14.89
CA PHE A 97 -10.36 2.57 14.91
C PHE A 97 -10.39 1.75 16.19
N ASP A 98 -11.59 1.56 16.75
CA ASP A 98 -11.75 0.75 17.96
C ASP A 98 -11.46 -0.73 17.67
N GLU A 99 -10.73 -1.38 18.57
CA GLU A 99 -10.27 -2.77 18.44
C GLU A 99 -11.39 -3.78 18.13
N ARG A 100 -12.63 -3.49 18.58
CA ARG A 100 -13.78 -4.36 18.35
C ARG A 100 -14.14 -4.52 16.88
N TYR A 101 -13.72 -3.58 16.01
CA TYR A 101 -13.87 -3.74 14.57
C TYR A 101 -12.96 -4.83 14.00
N PHE A 102 -11.82 -5.10 14.65
CA PHE A 102 -10.82 -6.04 14.16
C PHE A 102 -10.89 -7.40 14.87
N SER A 103 -11.28 -7.42 16.15
CA SER A 103 -11.37 -8.65 16.94
C SER A 103 -12.61 -9.51 16.65
N ASP A 104 -13.66 -8.96 16.03
CA ASP A 104 -14.87 -9.71 15.68
C ASP A 104 -14.68 -10.44 14.34
N GLU A 105 -14.50 -11.78 14.39
CA GLU A 105 -14.27 -12.63 13.21
C GLU A 105 -15.43 -12.60 12.19
N GLU A 106 -16.67 -12.40 12.65
CA GLU A 106 -17.85 -12.33 11.77
C GLU A 106 -17.85 -11.00 11.00
N PHE A 107 -17.51 -9.91 11.69
CA PHE A 107 -17.38 -8.60 11.08
C PHE A 107 -16.18 -8.55 10.12
N ASN A 108 -15.04 -9.08 10.57
CA ASN A 108 -13.77 -9.17 9.85
C ASN A 108 -13.27 -7.80 9.33
N GLY A 109 -13.14 -6.84 10.24
CA GLY A 109 -12.71 -5.48 9.90
C GLY A 109 -11.30 -5.42 9.31
N LEU A 110 -10.42 -6.35 9.65
CA LEU A 110 -9.06 -6.40 9.13
C LEU A 110 -9.06 -6.67 7.61
N THR A 111 -9.81 -7.67 7.13
CA THR A 111 -9.98 -7.92 5.69
C THR A 111 -10.60 -6.71 4.97
N LEU A 112 -11.55 -6.03 5.60
CA LEU A 112 -12.17 -4.83 5.02
C LEU A 112 -11.17 -3.68 4.90
N ALA A 113 -10.38 -3.41 5.95
CA ALA A 113 -9.33 -2.40 5.96
C ALA A 113 -8.24 -2.72 4.92
N ALA A 114 -7.75 -3.96 4.89
CA ALA A 114 -6.75 -4.46 3.94
C ALA A 114 -7.15 -4.23 2.49
N ASN A 115 -8.35 -4.65 2.10
CA ASN A 115 -8.82 -4.41 0.74
C ASN A 115 -8.99 -2.92 0.46
N THR A 116 -9.52 -2.16 1.42
CA THR A 116 -9.77 -0.72 1.24
C THR A 116 -8.48 0.07 1.02
N ILE A 117 -7.45 -0.15 1.84
CA ILE A 117 -6.16 0.54 1.70
C ILE A 117 -5.44 0.14 0.42
N LYS A 118 -5.48 -1.14 0.02
CA LYS A 118 -4.86 -1.63 -1.21
C LYS A 118 -5.43 -0.93 -2.45
N TYR A 119 -6.76 -0.85 -2.56
CA TYR A 119 -7.40 -0.19 -3.70
C TYR A 119 -7.20 1.33 -3.66
N TRP A 120 -7.26 1.95 -2.48
CA TRP A 120 -6.95 3.37 -2.32
C TRP A 120 -5.50 3.71 -2.73
N PHE A 121 -4.53 2.88 -2.35
CA PHE A 121 -3.13 3.04 -2.75
C PHE A 121 -2.99 2.97 -4.27
N ALA A 122 -3.60 1.96 -4.90
CA ALA A 122 -3.57 1.83 -6.36
C ALA A 122 -4.17 3.05 -7.07
N GLU A 123 -5.29 3.58 -6.57
CA GLU A 123 -5.86 4.81 -7.08
C GLU A 123 -4.91 6.02 -6.96
N CYS A 124 -4.22 6.16 -5.83
CA CYS A 124 -3.22 7.22 -5.64
C CYS A 124 -2.04 7.07 -6.61
N TRP A 125 -1.56 5.83 -6.80
CA TRP A 125 -0.52 5.50 -7.78
C TRP A 125 -0.90 5.93 -9.19
N TRP A 126 -2.11 5.60 -9.64
CA TRP A 126 -2.57 5.99 -10.97
C TRP A 126 -2.76 7.51 -11.09
N LYS A 127 -3.29 8.17 -10.06
CA LYS A 127 -3.40 9.65 -10.01
C LYS A 127 -2.04 10.35 -10.04
N ALA A 128 -0.99 9.71 -9.54
CA ALA A 128 0.39 10.18 -9.63
C ALA A 128 1.03 9.95 -11.02
N GLY A 129 0.33 9.28 -11.95
CA GLY A 129 0.83 8.96 -13.29
C GLY A 129 1.52 7.60 -13.40
N GLY A 130 1.43 6.78 -12.34
CA GLY A 130 2.18 5.53 -12.24
C GLY A 130 1.70 4.40 -13.17
N TRP A 131 0.61 4.59 -13.92
CA TRP A 131 0.23 3.66 -14.97
C TRP A 131 1.35 3.47 -16.00
N SER A 132 2.11 4.54 -16.28
CA SER A 132 3.26 4.54 -17.18
C SER A 132 4.60 4.36 -16.46
N TYR A 133 4.61 3.78 -15.25
CA TYR A 133 5.83 3.54 -14.50
C TYR A 133 6.83 2.69 -15.29
N ALA A 134 8.13 2.88 -15.01
CA ALA A 134 9.22 2.40 -15.86
C ALA A 134 9.31 0.87 -15.95
N VAL A 135 8.81 0.16 -14.95
CA VAL A 135 8.78 -1.31 -14.86
C VAL A 135 7.39 -1.77 -14.41
N PRO A 136 6.97 -3.00 -14.76
CA PRO A 136 5.78 -3.63 -14.20
C PRO A 136 5.77 -3.54 -12.67
N ALA A 137 4.69 -3.00 -12.12
CA ALA A 137 4.51 -2.82 -10.69
C ALA A 137 3.15 -3.37 -10.25
N LYS A 138 3.11 -3.94 -9.05
CA LYS A 138 1.87 -4.43 -8.41
C LYS A 138 1.84 -4.07 -6.93
N VAL A 139 0.66 -3.91 -6.36
CA VAL A 139 0.45 -3.75 -4.90
C VAL A 139 -0.33 -4.90 -4.32
N TRP A 140 0.05 -5.34 -3.13
CA TRP A 140 -0.70 -6.29 -2.33
C TRP A 140 -0.52 -6.01 -0.83
N VAL A 141 -1.35 -6.62 0.00
CA VAL A 141 -1.24 -6.53 1.46
C VAL A 141 -0.46 -7.73 1.96
N HIS A 142 0.56 -7.49 2.79
CA HIS A 142 1.42 -8.52 3.36
C HIS A 142 0.62 -9.54 4.20
N ASP A 143 1.23 -10.71 4.45
CA ASP A 143 0.66 -11.82 5.23
C ASP A 143 -0.66 -12.43 4.71
N GLY A 144 -1.06 -12.08 3.48
CA GLY A 144 -2.27 -12.64 2.86
C GLY A 144 -3.57 -12.07 3.42
N PHE A 145 -3.53 -10.93 4.12
CA PHE A 145 -4.73 -10.22 4.54
C PHE A 145 -5.56 -9.75 3.33
N GLY A 146 -6.86 -9.51 3.56
CA GLY A 146 -7.77 -9.09 2.51
C GLY A 146 -8.25 -10.26 1.63
N ASP A 147 -8.30 -10.03 0.32
CA ASP A 147 -8.64 -11.04 -0.69
C ASP A 147 -7.41 -11.82 -1.22
N GLY A 148 -6.21 -11.51 -0.73
CA GLY A 148 -4.94 -12.11 -1.15
C GLY A 148 -4.49 -11.80 -2.59
N LYS A 149 -5.22 -10.93 -3.31
CA LYS A 149 -4.94 -10.61 -4.71
C LYS A 149 -4.13 -9.34 -4.85
N ALA A 150 -3.15 -9.35 -5.76
CA ALA A 150 -2.45 -8.15 -6.15
C ALA A 150 -3.32 -7.27 -7.08
N VAL A 151 -3.05 -5.97 -7.07
CA VAL A 151 -3.58 -5.00 -8.04
C VAL A 151 -2.42 -4.52 -8.89
N GLU A 152 -2.56 -4.60 -10.21
CA GLU A 152 -1.57 -4.06 -11.16
C GLU A 152 -1.53 -2.53 -11.05
N LEU A 153 -0.34 -1.99 -10.89
CA LEU A 153 -0.10 -0.56 -10.73
C LEU A 153 0.34 0.11 -12.04
N SER A 154 0.88 -0.66 -12.99
CA SER A 154 1.36 -0.17 -14.27
C SER A 154 0.97 -1.07 -15.43
N GLU A 155 1.24 -0.62 -16.65
CA GLU A 155 1.16 -1.46 -17.84
C GLU A 155 2.13 -2.64 -17.74
N ASN A 156 1.65 -3.84 -18.10
CA ASN A 156 2.52 -4.98 -18.38
C ASN A 156 3.10 -4.77 -19.79
N ARG A 157 4.36 -4.34 -19.86
CA ARG A 157 5.09 -4.10 -21.12
C ARG A 157 5.93 -5.30 -21.53
#